data_AF-A0A6F8THK9-F1
#
_entry.id   AF-A0A6F8THK9-F1
#
_cell.length_a   1.000
_cell.length_b   1.000
_cell.length_c   1.000
_cell.angle_alpha   90.00
_cell.angle_beta   90.00
_cell.angle_gamma   90.00
#
_symmetry.space_group_name_H-M   'P 1'
#
loop_
_entity.id
_entity.type
_entity.pdbx_description
1 polymer ?
#
loop_
_entity_poly.entity_id
_entity_poly.type
_entity_poly.pdbx_seq_one_letter_code
_entity_poly.pdbx_strand_id
1 'polypeptide(L)'
;MSGVGQKAFIAELMPRHPLYVDMLPDDAKAAIGIVHPNTRPAYNLLLEEGLRYKGYIDIFDGGATLQADIENLRAIKESQILTVQVVESIPLSSGDEPYIVANDNYENYRAILVFGTPYQESLQITKAQAKQLNVENGGLVRVLSVHVKQDSNPQIVNKLKETEHLRMAVN
;
A
#
# COMPACT_ATOMS: atom_id res chain seq x y z
N MET A 1 23.13 12.56 -2.04
CA MET A 1 23.26 13.81 -1.26
C MET A 1 22.04 14.12 -0.39
N SER A 2 20.80 13.72 -0.75
CA SER A 2 19.60 13.91 0.09
C SER A 2 19.50 12.98 1.31
N GLY A 3 20.14 11.80 1.29
CA GLY A 3 20.08 10.82 2.39
C GLY A 3 20.81 11.21 3.69
N VAL A 4 21.61 12.29 3.69
CA VAL A 4 22.45 12.71 4.84
C VAL A 4 21.84 13.89 5.61
N GLY A 5 20.62 14.32 5.28
CA GLY A 5 19.82 15.21 6.15
C GLY A 5 20.20 16.70 6.14
N GLN A 6 21.05 17.17 5.21
CA GLN A 6 21.26 18.61 5.01
C GLN A 6 20.06 19.22 4.26
N LYS A 7 18.98 19.48 5.00
CA LYS A 7 17.69 19.98 4.45
C LYS A 7 17.73 21.46 4.03
N ALA A 8 18.70 22.25 4.51
CA ALA A 8 18.84 23.67 4.16
C ALA A 8 19.06 23.90 2.66
N PHE A 9 19.79 23.00 1.99
CA PHE A 9 20.05 23.05 0.55
C PHE A 9 18.77 22.88 -0.30
N ILE A 10 17.77 22.16 0.21
CA ILE A 10 16.52 21.88 -0.52
C ILE A 10 15.70 23.17 -0.70
N ALA A 11 15.69 24.05 0.31
CA ALA A 11 14.99 25.33 0.24
C ALA A 11 15.66 26.32 -0.74
N GLU A 12 16.97 26.23 -0.92
CA GLU A 12 17.73 27.06 -1.87
C GLU A 12 17.56 26.61 -3.33
N LEU A 13 17.26 25.33 -3.56
CA LEU A 13 17.00 24.73 -4.88
C LEU A 13 15.60 25.01 -5.42
N MET A 14 14.64 25.32 -4.54
CA MET A 14 13.26 25.54 -4.96
C MET A 14 13.13 26.78 -5.84
N PRO A 15 12.58 26.66 -7.06
CA PRO A 15 12.32 27.81 -7.90
C PRO A 15 11.43 28.82 -7.17
N ARG A 16 11.83 30.09 -7.14
CA ARG A 16 11.00 31.16 -6.58
C ARG A 16 9.77 31.49 -7.44
N HIS A 17 9.77 31.02 -8.69
CA HIS A 17 8.75 31.27 -9.69
C HIS A 17 8.34 29.96 -10.36
N PRO A 18 7.12 29.86 -10.91
CA PRO A 18 6.69 28.68 -11.67
C PRO A 18 7.65 28.35 -12.81
N LEU A 19 7.90 27.06 -13.01
CA LEU A 19 8.58 26.54 -14.19
C LEU A 19 7.54 26.19 -15.25
N TYR A 20 7.70 26.72 -16.46
CA TYR A 20 6.82 26.42 -17.58
C TYR A 20 7.25 25.10 -18.23
N VAL A 21 6.38 24.09 -18.17
CA VAL A 21 6.67 22.75 -18.72
C VAL A 21 7.01 22.80 -20.20
N ASP A 22 6.34 23.65 -20.98
CA ASP A 22 6.58 23.82 -22.42
C ASP A 22 8.02 24.24 -22.75
N MET A 23 8.70 24.91 -21.82
CA MET A 23 10.08 25.38 -21.97
C MET A 23 11.13 24.34 -21.58
N LEU A 24 10.71 23.18 -21.06
CA LEU A 24 11.63 22.10 -20.71
C LEU A 24 12.06 21.32 -21.97
N PRO A 25 13.27 20.74 -21.95
CA PRO A 25 13.68 19.71 -22.91
C PRO A 25 12.68 18.54 -22.95
N ASP A 26 12.56 17.89 -24.10
CA ASP A 26 11.56 16.83 -24.30
C ASP A 26 11.79 15.61 -23.40
N ASP A 27 13.05 15.27 -23.12
CA ASP A 27 13.42 14.21 -22.18
C ASP A 27 13.01 14.55 -20.74
N ALA A 28 13.15 15.80 -20.32
CA ALA A 28 12.68 16.28 -19.03
C ALA A 28 11.14 16.28 -18.92
N LYS A 29 10.44 16.69 -19.98
CA LYS A 29 8.97 16.60 -20.04
C LYS A 29 8.50 15.16 -19.90
N ALA A 30 9.14 14.24 -20.61
CA ALA A 30 8.80 12.81 -20.57
C ALA A 30 9.07 12.15 -19.21
N ALA A 31 9.91 12.72 -18.36
CA ALA A 31 10.20 12.20 -17.03
C ALA A 31 9.16 12.63 -15.96
N ILE A 32 8.38 13.70 -16.21
CA ILE A 32 7.43 14.25 -15.23
C ILE A 32 6.36 13.23 -14.86
N GLY A 33 6.27 12.91 -13.57
CA GLY A 33 5.29 11.98 -13.01
C GLY A 33 5.58 10.51 -13.33
N ILE A 34 6.73 10.21 -13.94
CA ILE A 34 7.10 8.83 -14.28
C ILE A 34 7.91 8.22 -13.16
N VAL A 35 7.49 7.03 -12.72
CA VAL A 35 8.23 6.27 -11.72
C VAL A 35 9.32 5.42 -12.37
N HIS A 36 10.43 5.24 -11.65
CA HIS A 36 11.51 4.36 -12.08
C HIS A 36 11.00 2.92 -12.32
N PRO A 37 11.50 2.18 -13.34
CA PRO A 37 11.04 0.82 -13.61
C PRO A 37 11.03 -0.11 -12.40
N ASN A 38 12.06 -0.03 -11.54
CA ASN A 38 12.16 -0.83 -10.31
C ASN A 38 11.12 -0.48 -9.24
N THR A 39 10.48 0.70 -9.30
CA THR A 39 9.46 1.13 -8.33
C THR A 39 8.03 0.98 -8.87
N ARG A 40 7.87 0.60 -10.15
CA ARG A 40 6.55 0.32 -10.75
C ARG A 40 5.71 -0.69 -9.95
N PRO A 41 6.25 -1.81 -9.42
CA PRO A 41 5.45 -2.74 -8.63
C PRO A 41 4.90 -2.09 -7.34
N ALA A 42 5.72 -1.29 -6.66
CA ALA A 42 5.29 -0.57 -5.46
C ALA A 42 4.26 0.51 -5.79
N TYR A 43 4.44 1.23 -6.90
CA TYR A 43 3.47 2.21 -7.39
C TYR A 43 2.10 1.57 -7.63
N ASN A 44 2.06 0.43 -8.33
CA ASN A 44 0.80 -0.29 -8.59
C ASN A 44 0.15 -0.80 -7.29
N LEU A 45 0.93 -1.38 -6.37
CA LEU A 45 0.43 -1.79 -5.05
C LEU A 45 -0.20 -0.62 -4.30
N LEU A 46 0.43 0.55 -4.30
CA LEU A 46 -0.10 1.74 -3.64
C LEU A 46 -1.39 2.24 -4.32
N LEU A 47 -1.50 2.15 -5.64
CA LEU A 47 -2.75 2.45 -6.34
C LEU A 47 -3.88 1.50 -5.94
N GLU A 48 -3.58 0.20 -5.84
CA GLU A 48 -4.54 -0.82 -5.41
C GLU A 48 -4.97 -0.62 -3.95
N GLU A 49 -4.07 -0.14 -3.08
CA GLU A 49 -4.39 0.26 -1.71
C GLU A 49 -5.25 1.54 -1.63
N GLY A 50 -5.44 2.25 -2.73
CA GLY A 50 -6.32 3.42 -2.84
C GLY A 50 -5.60 4.76 -2.95
N LEU A 51 -4.26 4.77 -3.03
CA LEU A 51 -3.51 6.00 -3.30
C LEU A 51 -3.70 6.46 -4.75
N ARG A 52 -3.54 7.76 -4.98
CA ARG A 52 -3.78 8.40 -6.28
C ARG A 52 -2.73 9.45 -6.57
N TYR A 53 -2.33 9.54 -7.84
CA TYR A 53 -1.53 10.64 -8.34
C TYR A 53 -2.41 11.88 -8.52
N LYS A 54 -2.08 12.97 -7.80
CA LYS A 54 -2.79 14.25 -7.83
C LYS A 54 -1.97 15.39 -8.47
N GLY A 55 -0.97 15.06 -9.28
CA GLY A 55 -0.17 16.06 -10.02
C GLY A 55 1.06 16.59 -9.29
N TYR A 56 1.42 16.01 -8.14
CA TYR A 56 2.64 16.36 -7.40
C TYR A 56 3.79 15.44 -7.79
N ILE A 57 4.97 16.01 -8.01
CA ILE A 57 6.18 15.29 -8.37
C ILE A 57 7.29 15.53 -7.36
N ASP A 58 8.22 14.58 -7.26
CA ASP A 58 9.47 14.79 -6.53
C ASP A 58 10.31 15.87 -7.20
N ILE A 59 10.94 16.69 -6.37
CA ILE A 59 11.66 17.90 -6.80
C ILE A 59 13.06 17.61 -7.37
N PHE A 60 13.58 16.41 -7.17
CA PHE A 60 14.90 15.99 -7.63
C PHE A 60 14.82 15.23 -8.94
N ASP A 61 13.91 14.26 -9.05
CA ASP A 61 13.83 13.35 -10.21
C ASP A 61 12.50 13.44 -10.99
N GLY A 62 11.54 14.23 -10.52
CA GLY A 62 10.24 14.38 -11.18
C GLY A 62 9.29 13.19 -11.01
N GLY A 63 9.63 12.20 -10.18
CA GLY A 63 8.81 11.01 -9.96
C GLY A 63 7.44 11.32 -9.34
N ALA A 64 6.40 10.57 -9.71
CA ALA A 64 5.05 10.79 -9.19
C ALA A 64 4.96 10.61 -7.67
N THR A 65 4.32 11.57 -7.01
CA THR A 65 3.89 11.45 -5.61
C THR A 65 2.46 10.92 -5.55
N LEU A 66 2.27 9.85 -4.79
CA LEU A 66 0.96 9.26 -4.52
C LEU A 66 0.43 9.72 -3.15
N GLN A 67 -0.87 9.96 -3.07
CA GLN A 67 -1.53 10.33 -1.81
C GLN A 67 -2.94 9.74 -1.71
N ALA A 68 -3.41 9.55 -0.49
CA ALA A 68 -4.78 9.17 -0.17
C ALA A 68 -5.22 9.89 1.11
N ASP A 69 -6.53 10.12 1.23
CA ASP A 69 -7.14 10.37 2.53
C ASP A 69 -7.16 9.03 3.29
N ILE A 70 -6.91 9.04 4.60
CA ILE A 70 -6.76 7.81 5.40
C ILE A 70 -7.99 6.91 5.26
N GLU A 71 -9.17 7.52 5.29
CA GLU A 71 -10.46 6.86 5.12
C GLU A 71 -10.61 6.15 3.76
N ASN A 72 -9.80 6.49 2.76
CA ASN A 72 -9.81 5.88 1.44
C ASN A 72 -8.86 4.69 1.30
N LEU A 73 -7.98 4.46 2.27
CA LEU A 73 -7.04 3.34 2.23
C LEU A 73 -7.76 2.02 2.44
N ARG A 74 -7.50 1.06 1.54
CA ARG A 74 -8.04 -0.29 1.60
C ARG A 74 -7.71 -0.96 2.93
N ALA A 75 -6.45 -0.93 3.37
CA ALA A 75 -6.05 -1.46 4.67
C ALA A 75 -6.88 -0.93 5.85
N ILE A 76 -7.34 0.33 5.79
CA ILE A 76 -8.19 0.93 6.83
C ILE A 76 -9.64 0.43 6.71
N LYS A 77 -10.20 0.39 5.49
CA LYS A 77 -11.59 -0.01 5.24
C LYS A 77 -11.84 -1.51 5.44
N GLU A 78 -10.90 -2.34 4.99
CA GLU A 78 -11.09 -3.78 4.87
C GLU A 78 -10.46 -4.57 6.01
N SER A 79 -9.60 -3.95 6.83
CA SER A 79 -9.06 -4.65 7.99
C SER A 79 -10.14 -4.90 9.04
N GLN A 80 -10.04 -6.06 9.69
CA GLN A 80 -10.98 -6.50 10.72
C GLN A 80 -10.22 -6.80 12.01
N ILE A 81 -10.86 -6.59 13.15
CA ILE A 81 -10.34 -7.04 14.44
C ILE A 81 -10.97 -8.40 14.74
N LEU A 82 -10.14 -9.41 14.96
CA LEU A 82 -10.56 -10.77 15.25
C LEU A 82 -9.95 -11.27 16.56
N THR A 83 -10.62 -12.26 17.17
CA THR A 83 -10.10 -12.95 18.36
C THR A 83 -9.23 -14.13 17.96
N VAL A 84 -8.07 -14.25 18.60
CA VAL A 84 -7.13 -15.34 18.36
C VAL A 84 -7.59 -16.62 19.05
N GLN A 85 -7.61 -17.73 18.31
CA GLN A 85 -7.71 -19.08 18.86
C GLN A 85 -6.39 -19.82 18.63
N VAL A 86 -5.65 -20.08 19.71
CA VAL A 86 -4.36 -20.78 19.62
C VAL A 86 -4.58 -22.28 19.61
N VAL A 87 -4.18 -22.93 18.52
CA VAL A 87 -4.28 -24.38 18.33
C VAL A 87 -2.89 -25.00 18.14
N GLU A 88 -2.78 -26.32 18.31
CA GLU A 88 -1.51 -27.04 18.16
C GLU A 88 -1.05 -27.09 16.70
N SER A 89 -1.99 -27.39 15.80
CA SER A 89 -1.77 -27.45 14.36
C SER A 89 -3.01 -26.99 13.61
N ILE A 90 -2.79 -26.40 12.43
CA ILE A 90 -3.84 -26.01 11.49
C ILE A 90 -3.57 -26.81 10.22
N PRO A 91 -4.46 -27.74 9.84
CA PRO A 91 -4.32 -28.44 8.56
C PRO A 91 -4.55 -27.43 7.44
N LEU A 92 -3.56 -27.27 6.56
CA LEU A 92 -3.70 -26.44 5.36
C LEU A 92 -4.81 -27.01 4.49
N SER A 93 -5.78 -26.16 4.18
CA SER A 93 -6.93 -26.49 3.35
C SER A 93 -6.83 -25.76 2.01
N SER A 94 -7.39 -26.34 0.95
CA SER A 94 -7.33 -25.77 -0.40
C SER A 94 -8.02 -24.41 -0.55
N GLY A 95 -8.77 -23.95 0.46
CA GLY A 95 -9.41 -22.64 0.51
C GLY A 95 -8.73 -21.62 1.43
N ASP A 96 -7.55 -21.94 1.98
CA ASP A 96 -6.83 -21.01 2.84
C ASP A 96 -6.25 -19.84 2.05
N GLU A 97 -6.60 -18.64 2.48
CA GLU A 97 -6.17 -17.39 1.83
C GLU A 97 -5.08 -16.71 2.66
N PRO A 98 -4.18 -15.93 2.05
CA PRO A 98 -3.17 -15.17 2.76
C PRO A 98 -3.74 -13.93 3.43
N TYR A 99 -3.42 -13.76 4.71
CA TYR A 99 -3.76 -12.59 5.52
C TYR A 99 -2.53 -11.99 6.20
N ILE A 100 -2.43 -10.66 6.18
CA ILE A 100 -1.56 -9.91 7.07
C ILE A 100 -2.27 -9.81 8.42
N VAL A 101 -1.64 -10.32 9.47
CA VAL A 101 -2.17 -10.34 10.83
C VAL A 101 -1.23 -9.53 11.72
N ALA A 102 -1.76 -8.59 12.51
CA ALA A 102 -1.00 -7.73 13.40
C ALA A 102 -1.58 -7.69 14.81
N ASN A 103 -0.74 -7.47 15.82
CA ASN A 103 -1.13 -7.49 17.24
C ASN A 103 -1.63 -6.15 17.80
N ASP A 104 -1.76 -5.11 16.96
CA ASP A 104 -2.18 -3.74 17.32
C ASP A 104 -1.53 -3.14 18.59
N ASN A 105 -0.33 -3.63 18.98
CA ASN A 105 0.41 -3.12 20.12
C ASN A 105 1.38 -2.03 19.68
N TYR A 106 1.35 -0.86 20.32
CA TYR A 106 2.19 0.28 19.92
C TYR A 106 3.70 0.05 20.12
N GLU A 107 4.11 -0.41 21.31
CA GLU A 107 5.54 -0.58 21.64
C GLU A 107 6.13 -1.86 21.04
N ASN A 108 5.32 -2.92 21.02
CA ASN A 108 5.72 -4.26 20.60
C ASN A 108 4.94 -4.69 19.35
N TYR A 109 4.78 -3.78 18.40
CA TYR A 109 4.07 -4.07 17.14
C TYR A 109 4.71 -5.26 16.43
N ARG A 110 3.87 -6.23 16.06
CA ARG A 110 4.25 -7.40 15.26
C ARG A 110 3.20 -7.60 14.20
N ALA A 111 3.63 -7.93 12.98
CA ALA A 111 2.78 -8.40 11.91
C ALA A 111 3.42 -9.60 11.22
N ILE A 112 2.62 -10.59 10.86
CA ILE A 112 3.05 -11.79 10.13
C ILE A 112 2.05 -12.13 9.01
N LEU A 113 2.49 -12.94 8.07
CA LEU A 113 1.62 -13.55 7.07
C LEU A 113 1.05 -14.87 7.64
N VAL A 114 -0.27 -15.00 7.64
CA VAL A 114 -0.99 -16.22 8.05
C VAL A 114 -1.83 -16.70 6.89
N PHE A 115 -1.76 -18.00 6.59
CA PHE A 115 -2.68 -18.67 5.69
C PHE A 115 -3.78 -19.31 6.53
N GLY A 116 -5.02 -19.04 6.18
CA GLY A 116 -6.17 -19.60 6.89
C GLY A 116 -7.48 -19.01 6.38
N THR A 117 -8.56 -19.34 7.08
CA THR A 117 -9.88 -18.77 6.81
C THR A 117 -10.46 -18.26 8.13
N PRO A 118 -10.54 -16.93 8.35
CA PRO A 118 -11.27 -16.38 9.48
C PRO A 118 -12.68 -16.95 9.57
N TYR A 119 -13.10 -17.36 10.78
CA TYR A 119 -14.42 -17.94 11.02
C TYR A 119 -15.04 -17.37 12.29
N GLN A 120 -16.30 -16.91 12.20
CA GLN A 120 -17.06 -16.38 13.34
C GLN A 120 -16.27 -15.41 14.22
N GLU A 121 -15.71 -14.35 13.60
CA GLU A 121 -14.91 -13.31 14.29
C GLU A 121 -13.63 -13.82 14.99
N SER A 122 -13.20 -15.03 14.66
CA SER A 122 -12.00 -15.64 15.19
C SER A 122 -11.02 -16.05 14.10
N LEU A 123 -9.73 -16.02 14.45
CA LEU A 123 -8.65 -16.53 13.62
C LEU A 123 -7.89 -17.60 14.40
N GLN A 124 -7.85 -18.81 13.84
CA GLN A 124 -7.00 -19.86 14.37
C GLN A 124 -5.55 -19.59 13.96
N ILE A 125 -4.64 -19.65 14.92
CA ILE A 125 -3.20 -19.58 14.68
C ILE A 125 -2.48 -20.66 15.50
N THR A 126 -1.32 -21.08 15.05
CA THR A 126 -0.46 -22.01 15.81
C THR A 126 0.17 -21.31 17.01
N LYS A 127 0.61 -22.09 18.00
CA LYS A 127 1.43 -21.57 19.12
C LYS A 127 2.67 -20.80 18.65
N ALA A 128 3.30 -21.24 17.56
CA ALA A 128 4.46 -20.55 16.99
C ALA A 128 4.10 -19.16 16.44
N GLN A 129 2.99 -19.05 15.71
CA GLN A 129 2.48 -17.78 15.19
C GLN A 129 2.03 -16.84 16.32
N ALA A 130 1.34 -17.36 17.34
CA ALA A 130 0.96 -16.58 18.52
C ALA A 130 2.19 -15.97 19.22
N LYS A 131 3.26 -16.75 19.37
CA LYS A 131 4.55 -16.28 19.90
C LYS A 131 5.20 -15.22 19.01
N GLN A 132 5.17 -15.38 17.68
CA GLN A 132 5.70 -14.38 16.74
C GLN A 132 4.93 -13.06 16.81
N LEU A 133 3.60 -13.13 16.95
CA LEU A 133 2.72 -11.99 17.12
C LEU A 133 2.74 -11.40 18.53
N ASN A 134 3.32 -12.09 19.51
CA ASN A 134 3.27 -11.72 20.92
C ASN A 134 1.83 -11.52 21.41
N VAL A 135 0.97 -12.51 21.12
CA VAL A 135 -0.43 -12.56 21.53
C VAL A 135 -0.74 -13.87 22.22
N GLU A 136 -1.71 -13.85 23.13
CA GLU A 136 -2.20 -15.03 23.84
C GLU A 136 -3.53 -15.52 23.24
N ASN A 137 -3.97 -16.70 23.66
CA ASN A 137 -5.29 -17.20 23.30
C ASN A 137 -6.39 -16.27 23.82
N GLY A 138 -7.34 -15.90 22.96
CA GLY A 138 -8.34 -14.89 23.25
C GLY A 138 -7.86 -13.44 23.04
N GLY A 139 -6.59 -13.23 22.67
CA GLY A 139 -6.07 -11.91 22.30
C GLY A 139 -6.71 -11.37 21.02
N LEU A 140 -6.63 -10.07 20.81
CA LEU A 140 -7.15 -9.41 19.61
C LEU A 140 -6.02 -9.21 18.58
N VAL A 141 -6.36 -9.39 17.31
CA VAL A 141 -5.46 -9.10 16.18
C VAL A 141 -6.21 -8.36 15.08
N ARG A 142 -5.51 -7.48 14.39
CA ARG A 142 -5.99 -6.87 13.15
C ARG A 142 -5.60 -7.76 11.98
N VAL A 143 -6.55 -8.01 11.09
CA VAL A 143 -6.43 -8.93 9.97
C VAL A 143 -6.82 -8.23 8.68
N LEU A 144 -5.98 -8.34 7.66
CA LEU A 144 -6.21 -7.79 6.33
C LEU A 144 -5.88 -8.86 5.29
N SER A 145 -6.78 -9.12 4.35
CA SER A 145 -6.48 -10.04 3.25
C SER A 145 -5.37 -9.46 2.36
N VAL A 146 -4.42 -10.29 1.91
CA VAL A 146 -3.41 -9.83 0.95
C VAL A 146 -4.04 -9.60 -0.43
N HIS A 147 -5.05 -10.38 -0.79
CA HIS A 147 -5.73 -10.25 -2.07
C HIS A 147 -6.66 -9.04 -2.06
N VAL A 148 -6.39 -8.10 -2.95
CA VAL A 148 -7.29 -7.00 -3.25
C VAL A 148 -8.53 -7.60 -3.90
N LYS A 149 -9.67 -7.53 -3.20
CA LYS A 149 -10.94 -7.95 -3.77
C LYS A 149 -11.19 -7.07 -4.99
N GLN A 150 -11.13 -7.64 -6.18
CA GLN A 150 -11.53 -6.92 -7.37
C GLN A 150 -13.01 -6.59 -7.22
N ASP A 151 -13.33 -5.30 -7.21
CA ASP A 151 -14.71 -4.85 -7.33
C ASP A 151 -15.31 -5.49 -8.58
N SER A 152 -16.25 -6.42 -8.38
CA SER A 152 -16.95 -7.12 -9.46
C SER A 152 -17.95 -6.20 -10.18
N ASN A 153 -17.92 -4.89 -9.91
CA ASN A 153 -18.71 -3.90 -10.61
C ASN A 153 -18.01 -3.45 -11.91
N PRO A 154 -18.50 -3.91 -13.09
CA PRO A 154 -17.84 -3.67 -14.37
C PRO A 154 -17.72 -2.18 -14.74
N GLN A 155 -18.53 -1.29 -14.16
CA GLN A 155 -18.44 0.16 -14.41
C GLN A 155 -17.21 0.82 -13.77
N ILE A 156 -16.72 0.31 -12.64
CA ILE A 156 -15.54 0.85 -11.94
C ILE A 156 -14.26 0.35 -12.61
N VAL A 157 -14.22 -0.92 -12.98
CA VAL A 157 -13.10 -1.55 -13.70
C VAL A 157 -12.87 -0.86 -15.05
N ASN A 158 -13.93 -0.50 -15.78
CA ASN A 158 -13.81 0.23 -17.04
C ASN A 158 -13.28 1.65 -16.84
N LYS A 159 -13.69 2.34 -15.78
CA LYS A 159 -13.21 3.70 -15.46
C LYS A 159 -11.72 3.71 -15.08
N LEU A 160 -11.24 2.71 -14.36
CA LEU A 160 -9.82 2.55 -14.04
C LEU A 160 -8.98 2.27 -15.29
N LYS A 161 -9.46 1.40 -16.20
CA LYS A 161 -8.80 1.14 -17.49
C LYS A 161 -8.79 2.35 -18.42
N GLU A 162 -9.87 3.14 -18.45
CA GLU A 162 -9.88 4.41 -19.18
C GLU A 162 -8.89 5.42 -18.61
N THR A 163 -8.68 5.43 -17.29
CA THR A 163 -7.71 6.34 -16.65
C THR A 163 -6.26 5.89 -16.89
N GLU A 164 -6.00 4.59 -16.96
CA GLU A 164 -4.70 4.04 -17.38
C GLU A 164 -4.42 4.29 -18.87
N HIS A 165 -5.41 4.10 -19.75
CA HIS A 165 -5.30 4.42 -21.17
C HIS A 165 -5.12 5.92 -21.43
N LEU A 166 -5.79 6.81 -20.68
CA LEU A 166 -5.57 8.25 -20.81
C LEU A 166 -4.16 8.67 -20.35
N ARG A 167 -3.54 7.95 -19.41
CA ARG A 167 -2.18 8.25 -18.93
C ARG A 167 -1.07 7.66 -19.79
N MET A 168 -1.36 6.61 -20.58
CA MET A 168 -0.46 6.16 -21.65
C MET A 168 -0.66 6.93 -22.97
N ALA A 169 -1.81 7.59 -23.15
CA ALA A 169 -2.12 8.36 -24.37
C ALA A 169 -1.71 9.84 -24.31
N VAL A 170 -1.29 10.34 -23.15
CA VAL A 170 -0.55 11.60 -23.07
C VAL A 170 0.93 11.25 -23.26
N ASN A 171 1.29 11.04 -24.53
CA ASN A 171 2.66 11.15 -25.04
C ASN A 171 3.24 12.53 -24.73
#